data_AF-A0A966A2F0-F1
#
_entry.id   AF-A0A966A2F0-F1
#
_cell.length_a   1.000
_cell.length_b   1.000
_cell.length_c   1.000
_cell.angle_alpha   90.00
_cell.angle_beta   90.00
_cell.angle_gamma   90.00
#
_symmetry.space_group_name_H-M   'P 1'
#
loop_
_entity.id
_entity.type
_entity.pdbx_description
1 polymer ?
#
loop_
_entity_poly.entity_id
_entity_poly.type
_entity_poly.pdbx_seq_one_letter_code
_entity_poly.pdbx_strand_id
1 'polypeptide(L)' 'MRMKTRVIGRILPSVLIVASLCGCSNIEPWVKPYERDRLADPIMALDRDPVSTAYTQHVYESREGARGGEGAAGGGCGCN' A
#
# COMPACT_ATOMS: atom_id res chain seq x y z
N MET A 1 38.78 -16.16 -22.41
CA MET A 1 38.02 -15.27 -21.49
C MET A 1 36.91 -14.44 -22.18
N ARG A 2 37.11 -13.93 -23.41
CA ARG A 2 36.12 -13.11 -24.16
C ARG A 2 34.75 -13.77 -24.45
N MET A 3 34.67 -15.10 -24.54
CA MET A 3 33.39 -15.80 -24.79
C MET A 3 32.49 -15.81 -23.54
N LYS A 4 33.06 -15.97 -22.34
CA LYS A 4 32.29 -15.94 -21.08
C LYS A 4 31.66 -14.56 -20.84
N THR A 5 32.39 -13.48 -21.13
CA THR A 5 31.88 -12.10 -21.04
C THR A 5 30.79 -11.79 -22.07
N ARG A 6 30.84 -12.38 -23.28
CA ARG A 6 29.76 -12.23 -24.29
C ARG A 6 28.49 -13.01 -23.92
N VAL A 7 28.63 -14.18 -23.30
CA VAL A 7 27.49 -14.98 -22.82
C VAL A 7 26.84 -14.30 -21.60
N ILE A 8 27.63 -13.82 -20.64
CA ILE A 8 27.13 -13.05 -19.49
C ILE A 8 26.43 -11.76 -19.95
N GLY A 9 26.99 -11.03 -20.91
CA GLY A 9 26.37 -9.82 -21.47
C GLY A 9 25.06 -10.06 -22.21
N ARG A 10 24.81 -11.28 -22.70
CA ARG A 10 23.53 -11.68 -23.33
C ARG A 10 22.51 -12.22 -22.33
N ILE A 11 22.97 -12.86 -21.25
CA ILE A 11 22.11 -13.43 -20.22
C ILE A 11 21.57 -12.35 -19.27
N LEU A 12 22.38 -11.32 -18.96
CA LEU A 12 21.99 -10.23 -18.07
C LEU A 12 20.66 -9.54 -18.47
N PRO A 13 20.45 -9.11 -19.74
CA PRO A 13 19.19 -8.48 -20.13
C PRO A 13 18.00 -9.45 -20.08
N SER A 14 18.19 -10.73 -20.43
CA SER A 14 17.09 -11.72 -20.34
C SER A 14 16.64 -11.98 -18.89
N VAL A 15 17.58 -12.04 -17.95
CA VAL A 15 17.26 -12.21 -16.51
C VAL A 15 16.52 -10.98 -15.98
N LEU A 16 16.94 -9.78 -16.40
CA LEU A 16 16.30 -8.54 -15.99
C LEU A 16 14.84 -8.44 -16.47
N ILE A 17 14.58 -8.88 -17.70
CA ILE A 17 13.23 -8.92 -18.29
C ILE A 17 12.33 -9.92 -17.55
N VAL A 18 12.84 -11.11 -17.21
CA VAL A 18 12.05 -12.10 -16.44
C VAL A 18 11.75 -11.60 -15.03
N ALA A 19 12.70 -10.93 -14.37
CA ALA A 19 12.51 -10.38 -13.03
C ALA A 19 11.45 -9.27 -12.99
N SER A 20 11.33 -8.44 -14.03
CA SER A 20 10.32 -7.37 -14.07
C SER A 20 8.88 -7.88 -14.28
N LEU A 21 8.71 -9.12 -14.78
CA LEU A 21 7.41 -9.75 -14.98
C LEU A 21 6.85 -10.41 -13.70
N CYS A 22 7.68 -10.62 -12.66
CA CYS A 22 7.25 -11.23 -11.40
C CYS A 22 6.38 -10.31 -10.51
N GLY A 23 6.20 -9.04 -10.87
CA GLY A 23 5.36 -8.10 -10.12
C GLY A 23 3.84 -8.21 -10.37
N CYS A 24 3.42 -8.94 -11.41
CA CYS A 24 2.01 -9.03 -11.83
C CYS A 24 1.27 -10.27 -11.30
N SER A 25 1.88 -11.07 -10.43
CA SER A 25 1.18 -12.20 -9.81
C SER A 25 0.31 -11.73 -8.66
N ASN A 26 -0.93 -12.21 -8.60
CA ASN A 26 -1.81 -12.09 -7.44
C ASN A 26 -1.11 -12.75 -6.24
N ILE A 27 -0.64 -11.94 -5.29
CA ILE A 27 0.16 -12.44 -4.17
C ILE A 27 -0.79 -12.97 -3.11
N GLU A 28 -0.97 -14.30 -3.12
CA GLU A 28 -1.75 -14.99 -2.10
C GLU A 28 -0.81 -15.48 -0.98
N PRO A 29 -1.15 -15.19 0.29
CA PRO A 29 -2.42 -14.64 0.76
C PRO A 29 -2.38 -13.12 0.94
N TRP A 30 -3.29 -12.38 0.29
CA TRP A 30 -3.60 -11.02 0.72
C TRP A 30 -4.21 -11.07 2.14
N VAL A 31 -3.90 -10.09 2.98
CA VAL A 31 -4.52 -9.97 4.30
C VAL A 31 -6.00 -9.69 4.09
N LYS A 32 -6.87 -10.55 4.61
CA LYS A 32 -8.32 -10.37 4.45
C LYS A 32 -8.75 -9.08 5.15
N PRO A 33 -9.77 -8.35 4.67
CA PRO A 33 -10.17 -7.06 5.26
C PRO A 33 -10.35 -7.10 6.79
N TYR A 34 -10.93 -8.19 7.31
CA TYR A 34 -11.17 -8.40 8.74
C TYR A 34 -9.93 -8.85 9.55
N GLU A 35 -8.85 -9.25 8.88
CA GLU A 35 -7.56 -9.55 9.51
C GLU A 35 -6.68 -8.30 9.61
N ARG A 36 -6.99 -7.22 8.87
CA ARG A 36 -6.26 -5.94 8.91
C ARG A 36 -6.34 -5.27 10.28
N ASP A 37 -7.46 -5.40 10.98
CA ASP A 37 -7.62 -4.85 12.34
C ASP A 37 -6.60 -5.43 13.33
N ARG A 38 -6.14 -6.67 13.10
CA ARG A 38 -5.12 -7.31 13.96
C ARG A 38 -3.70 -6.85 13.65
N LEU A 39 -3.50 -6.20 12.51
CA LEU A 39 -2.21 -5.63 12.11
C LEU A 39 -2.02 -4.21 12.68
N ALA A 40 -3.11 -3.47 12.90
CA ALA A 40 -3.10 -2.12 13.43
C ALA A 40 -3.15 -2.12 14.98
N ASP A 41 -1.99 -2.08 15.62
CA ASP A 41 -1.86 -1.80 17.06
C ASP A 41 -2.47 -0.41 17.40
N PRO A 42 -3.20 -0.26 18.52
CA PRO A 42 -3.69 1.04 18.98
C PRO A 42 -2.65 2.18 19.01
N ILE A 43 -1.36 1.88 19.21
CA ILE A 43 -0.29 2.90 19.15
C ILE A 43 -0.08 3.49 17.75
N MET A 44 -0.49 2.77 16.70
CA MET A 44 -0.40 3.22 15.30
C MET A 44 -1.60 4.08 14.88
N ALA A 45 -2.53 4.37 15.80
CA ALA A 45 -3.60 5.31 15.55
C ALA A 45 -3.01 6.72 15.32
N LEU A 46 -3.27 7.28 14.13
CA LEU A 46 -2.90 8.65 13.79
C LEU A 46 -3.63 9.68 14.65
N ASP A 47 -4.79 9.29 15.17
CA ASP A 47 -5.66 10.12 15.97
C ASP A 47 -5.85 9.56 17.38
N ARG A 48 -5.73 10.43 18.37
CA ARG A 48 -5.96 10.11 19.77
C ARG A 48 -7.45 10.14 20.15
N ASP A 49 -8.26 10.92 19.44
CA ASP A 49 -9.70 11.05 19.65
C ASP A 49 -10.46 10.97 18.32
N PRO A 50 -10.65 9.74 17.79
CA PRO A 50 -11.27 9.54 16.48
C PRO A 50 -12.73 10.00 16.42
N VAL A 51 -13.42 10.14 17.56
CA VAL A 51 -14.82 10.58 17.61
C VAL A 51 -14.91 12.08 17.34
N SER A 52 -14.08 12.87 18.01
CA SER A 52 -14.02 14.32 17.80
C SER A 52 -13.60 14.67 16.37
N THR A 53 -12.60 13.96 15.84
CA THR A 53 -12.11 14.22 14.49
C THR A 53 -13.13 13.81 13.44
N ALA A 54 -13.77 12.64 13.55
CA ALA A 54 -14.84 12.26 12.62
C ALA A 54 -15.98 13.28 12.58
N TYR A 55 -16.35 13.86 13.73
CA TYR A 55 -17.33 14.94 13.79
C TYR A 55 -16.87 16.19 13.03
N THR A 56 -15.64 16.63 13.28
CA THR A 56 -15.06 17.82 12.65
C THR A 56 -14.92 17.64 11.14
N GLN A 57 -14.50 16.46 10.71
CA GLN A 57 -14.42 16.07 9.31
C GLN A 57 -15.76 16.09 8.61
N HIS A 58 -16.80 15.57 9.25
CA HIS A 58 -18.14 15.63 8.67
C HIS A 58 -18.61 17.07 8.42
N VAL A 59 -18.21 18.02 9.28
CA VAL A 59 -18.46 19.44 9.08
C VAL A 59 -17.68 19.98 7.88
N TYR A 60 -16.39 19.64 7.73
CA TYR A 60 -15.59 20.06 6.58
C TYR A 60 -16.12 19.47 5.27
N GLU A 61 -16.44 18.18 5.23
CA GLU A 61 -17.03 17.53 4.06
C GLU A 61 -18.31 18.23 3.59
N SER A 62 -19.15 18.63 4.55
CA SER A 62 -20.41 19.32 4.29
C SER A 62 -20.20 20.76 3.78
N ARG A 63 -19.17 21.45 4.27
CA ARG A 63 -18.87 22.84 3.92
C ARG A 63 -18.11 22.97 2.61
N GLU A 64 -17.21 22.03 2.36
CA GLU A 64 -16.27 22.07 1.23
C GLU A 64 -16.78 21.27 0.04
N GLY A 65 -17.80 20.42 0.23
CA GLY A 65 -18.35 19.57 -0.83
C GLY A 65 -17.37 18.49 -1.31
N ALA A 66 -16.31 18.23 -0.55
CA ALA A 66 -15.31 17.22 -0.82
C ALA A 66 -15.44 16.08 0.19
N ARG A 67 -15.22 14.81 -0.23
CA ARG A 67 -15.28 13.63 0.63
C ARG A 67 -14.12 12.68 0.35
N GLY A 68 -13.67 11.97 1.38
CA GLY A 68 -12.70 10.87 1.23
C GLY A 68 -11.22 11.27 1.22
N GLY A 69 -10.87 12.49 1.59
CA GLY A 69 -9.46 12.93 1.70
C GLY A 69 -8.74 12.48 2.98
N GLU A 70 -9.50 11.95 3.94
CA GLU A 70 -9.12 11.76 5.34
C GLU A 70 -8.44 10.40 5.63
N GLY A 71 -8.42 9.51 4.64
CA GLY A 71 -7.97 8.13 4.79
C GLY A 71 -9.04 7.20 5.37
N ALA A 72 -8.67 5.93 5.58
CA ALA A 72 -9.54 4.88 6.10
C ALA A 72 -9.36 4.76 7.62
N ALA A 73 -10.37 4.25 8.33
CA ALA A 73 -10.28 4.02 9.76
C ALA A 73 -9.12 3.04 10.10
N GLY A 74 -8.12 3.52 10.86
CA GLY A 74 -6.95 2.74 11.27
C GLY A 74 -5.61 3.43 10.99
N GLY A 75 -4.50 2.77 11.31
CA GLY A 75 -3.15 3.24 10.99
C GLY A 75 -2.73 2.80 9.57
N GLY A 76 -2.30 3.74 8.71
CA GLY A 76 -1.76 3.47 7.37
C GLY A 76 -2.10 4.56 6.34
N CYS A 77 -1.58 4.44 5.09
CA CYS A 77 -2.20 5.19 3.98
C CYS A 77 -3.60 4.62 3.83
N GLY A 78 -4.63 5.46 3.95
CA GLY A 78 -6.04 5.07 3.90
C GLY A 78 -6.54 4.56 2.55
N CYS A 79 -5.70 3.78 1.87
CA CYS A 79 -5.92 3.16 0.60
C CYS A 79 -6.82 1.93 0.83
N ASN A 80 -8.13 2.07 0.60
CA ASN A 80 -9.06 0.94 0.53
C ASN A 80 -9.20 0.46 -0.91
#